data_AF-A0A9D2GWH3-F1
#
_entry.id   AF-A0A9D2GWH3-F1
#
_cell.length_a   1.000
_cell.length_b   1.000
_cell.length_c   1.000
_cell.angle_alpha   90.00
_cell.angle_beta   90.00
_cell.angle_gamma   90.00
#
_symmetry.space_group_name_H-M   'P 1'
#
loop_
_entity.id
_entity.type
_entity.pdbx_description
1 polymer ?
#
loop_
_entity_poly.entity_id
_entity_poly.type
_entity_poly.pdbx_seq_one_letter_code
_entity_poly.pdbx_strand_id
1 'polypeptide(L)'
;MKTRFTSLLVLILCVAGSLSAQPRSKQATPQTEKPRLTEEERIQKQANRMSDELMLDDKTSAKFIDIYQQYLTEMKDCCKEHRKAMASSCPQKKSECAKGEKPNLTDAEIEARIESRFAHSRKMLDIREKYYKEFKKILTPRQLQKIYDKKPMAAGPHHKNNRIGRKHAPASHNKAAVPCQECPLQKK
;
A
#
# COMPACT_ATOMS: atom_id res chain seq x y z
N MET A 1 -34.60 46.53 57.08
CA MET A 1 -33.28 45.97 57.41
C MET A 1 -32.55 45.69 56.10
N LYS A 2 -31.60 46.55 55.75
CA LYS A 2 -30.82 46.52 54.50
C LYS A 2 -29.35 46.41 54.89
N THR A 3 -28.59 45.64 54.11
CA THR A 3 -27.14 45.40 54.16
C THR A 3 -26.66 44.35 55.19
N ARG A 4 -25.64 43.59 54.79
CA ARG A 4 -24.78 42.64 55.53
C ARG A 4 -24.97 41.13 55.27
N PHE A 5 -25.22 40.74 54.01
CA PHE A 5 -24.88 39.38 53.52
C PHE A 5 -23.51 39.33 52.80
N THR A 6 -22.62 40.27 53.10
CA THR A 6 -21.30 40.39 52.45
C THR A 6 -20.16 39.80 53.29
N SER A 7 -20.42 38.88 54.23
CA SER A 7 -19.40 38.34 55.14
C SER A 7 -19.43 36.81 55.29
N LEU A 8 -19.95 36.08 54.31
CA LEU A 8 -19.93 34.61 54.27
C LEU A 8 -19.41 34.07 52.93
N LEU A 9 -18.51 34.83 52.28
CA LEU A 9 -17.84 34.45 51.03
C LEU A 9 -16.32 34.23 51.20
N VAL A 10 -15.81 34.13 52.44
CA VAL A 10 -14.35 34.03 52.73
C VAL A 10 -14.02 32.93 53.75
N LEU A 11 -14.80 31.85 53.81
CA LEU A 11 -14.48 30.71 54.72
C LEU A 11 -14.70 29.32 54.12
N ILE A 12 -14.47 29.17 52.81
CA ILE A 12 -14.28 27.86 52.16
C ILE A 12 -12.98 27.92 51.34
N LEU A 13 -11.91 28.31 52.02
CA LEU A 13 -10.52 28.28 51.55
C LEU A 13 -9.66 27.53 52.59
N CYS A 14 -10.20 26.42 53.10
CA CYS A 14 -9.47 25.45 53.93
C CYS A 14 -9.20 24.19 53.11
N VAL A 15 -8.09 24.25 52.37
CA VAL A 15 -7.08 23.18 52.23
C VAL A 15 -7.59 21.76 52.51
N ALA A 16 -8.12 21.09 51.49
CA ALA A 16 -8.09 19.63 51.42
C ALA A 16 -6.80 19.21 50.72
N GLY A 17 -5.73 19.10 51.52
CA GLY A 17 -4.54 18.38 51.12
C GLY A 17 -4.82 16.88 51.12
N SER A 18 -4.64 16.24 49.97
CA SER A 18 -4.30 14.82 49.84
C SER A 18 -3.76 14.57 48.43
N LEU A 19 -2.43 14.66 48.29
CA LEU A 19 -1.72 14.01 47.19
C LEU A 19 -1.90 12.50 47.36
N SER A 20 -2.97 11.94 46.80
CA SER A 20 -3.02 10.52 46.51
C SER A 20 -2.32 10.32 45.18
N ALA A 21 -1.08 9.84 45.21
CA ALA A 21 -0.40 9.29 44.05
C ALA A 21 -1.20 8.07 43.55
N GLN A 22 -2.21 8.32 42.71
CA GLN A 22 -2.86 7.26 41.97
C GLN A 22 -1.91 6.82 40.86
N PRO A 23 -1.64 5.50 40.70
CA PRO A 23 -1.00 5.03 39.48
C PRO A 23 -1.86 5.51 38.32
N ARG A 24 -1.21 6.14 37.33
CA ARG A 24 -1.82 6.59 36.09
C ARG A 24 -2.46 5.37 35.43
N SER A 25 -3.72 5.08 35.74
CA SER A 25 -4.53 4.22 34.91
C SER A 25 -4.47 4.89 33.54
N LYS A 26 -3.99 4.13 32.56
CA LYS A 26 -4.20 4.51 31.17
C LYS A 26 -5.71 4.64 31.06
N GLN A 27 -6.24 5.87 31.12
CA GLN A 27 -7.52 6.15 30.53
C GLN A 27 -7.34 5.72 29.09
N ALA A 28 -7.79 4.51 28.80
CA ALA A 28 -8.22 4.16 27.48
C ALA A 28 -9.28 5.21 27.15
N THR A 29 -8.84 6.28 26.48
CA THR A 29 -9.74 6.91 25.53
C THR A 29 -10.38 5.74 24.78
N PRO A 30 -11.71 5.65 24.69
CA PRO A 30 -12.28 4.76 23.71
C PRO A 30 -11.67 5.25 22.40
N GLN A 31 -10.69 4.50 21.89
CA GLN A 31 -10.31 4.64 20.51
C GLN A 31 -11.61 4.25 19.83
N THR A 32 -12.37 5.26 19.42
CA THR A 32 -13.35 5.11 18.37
C THR A 32 -12.55 4.45 17.26
N GLU A 33 -12.69 3.13 17.15
CA GLU A 33 -12.12 2.36 16.06
C GLU A 33 -12.69 3.03 14.83
N LYS A 34 -11.86 3.85 14.17
CA LYS A 34 -12.28 4.47 12.92
C LYS A 34 -12.75 3.31 12.05
N PRO A 35 -14.00 3.36 11.53
CA PRO A 35 -14.51 2.29 10.69
C PRO A 35 -13.46 1.99 9.63
N ARG A 36 -13.01 0.72 9.56
CA ARG A 36 -12.06 0.33 8.53
C ARG A 36 -12.73 0.63 7.19
N LEU A 37 -12.20 1.62 6.47
CA LEU A 37 -12.70 2.01 5.14
C LEU A 37 -12.94 0.74 4.31
N THR A 38 -14.12 0.60 3.71
CA THR A 38 -14.47 -0.62 2.97
C THR A 38 -13.54 -0.79 1.76
N GLU A 39 -13.46 -2.00 1.25
CA GLU A 39 -12.57 -2.30 0.12
C GLU A 39 -12.95 -1.52 -1.13
N GLU A 40 -14.25 -1.41 -1.39
CA GLU A 40 -14.83 -0.63 -2.47
C GLU A 40 -14.55 0.86 -2.29
N GLU A 41 -14.71 1.40 -1.08
CA GLU A 41 -14.37 2.80 -0.79
C GLU A 41 -12.89 3.13 -1.04
N ARG A 42 -11.98 2.19 -0.73
CA ARG A 42 -10.54 2.37 -1.03
C ARG A 42 -10.29 2.41 -2.53
N ILE A 43 -10.90 1.48 -3.27
CA ILE A 43 -10.79 1.41 -4.73
C ILE A 43 -11.38 2.65 -5.37
N GLN A 44 -12.56 3.10 -4.92
CA GLN A 44 -13.19 4.34 -5.36
C GLN A 44 -12.28 5.54 -5.11
N LYS A 45 -11.73 5.69 -3.90
CA LYS A 45 -10.85 6.80 -3.56
C LYS A 45 -9.55 6.78 -4.37
N GLN A 46 -9.02 5.59 -4.66
CA GLN A 46 -7.84 5.43 -5.53
C GLN A 46 -8.16 5.81 -6.98
N ALA A 47 -9.33 5.45 -7.48
CA ALA A 47 -9.79 5.81 -8.82
C ALA A 47 -10.00 7.32 -8.96
N ASN A 48 -10.67 7.95 -7.99
CA ASN A 48 -10.89 9.41 -7.99
C ASN A 48 -9.55 10.16 -8.00
N ARG A 49 -8.62 9.78 -7.11
CA ARG A 49 -7.27 10.38 -7.06
C ARG A 49 -6.52 10.26 -8.40
N MET A 50 -6.66 9.12 -9.08
CA MET A 50 -6.05 8.92 -10.38
C MET A 50 -6.71 9.81 -11.43
N SER A 51 -8.04 9.91 -11.43
CA SER A 51 -8.80 10.81 -12.31
C SER A 51 -8.32 12.26 -12.18
N ASP A 52 -8.16 12.73 -10.93
CA ASP A 52 -7.67 14.07 -10.62
C ASP A 52 -6.24 14.29 -11.14
N GLU A 53 -5.34 13.32 -10.95
CA GLU A 53 -3.95 13.41 -11.40
C GLU A 53 -3.79 13.38 -12.92
N LEU A 54 -4.72 12.71 -13.60
CA LEU A 54 -4.83 12.70 -15.05
C LEU A 54 -5.49 13.98 -15.60
N MET A 55 -6.04 14.82 -14.72
CA MET A 55 -6.73 16.08 -15.05
C MET A 55 -7.84 15.86 -16.07
N LEU A 56 -8.69 14.87 -15.82
CA LEU A 56 -9.80 14.50 -16.71
C LEU A 56 -10.99 15.44 -16.52
N ASP A 57 -11.72 15.72 -17.59
CA ASP A 57 -13.02 16.40 -17.52
C ASP A 57 -14.09 15.49 -16.87
N ASP A 58 -15.20 16.04 -16.42
CA ASP A 58 -16.24 15.29 -15.68
C ASP A 58 -16.78 14.07 -16.45
N LYS A 59 -16.95 14.21 -17.78
CA LYS A 59 -17.48 13.14 -18.63
C LYS A 59 -16.46 12.01 -18.81
N THR A 60 -15.20 12.35 -19.04
CA THR A 60 -14.12 11.36 -19.15
C THR A 60 -13.80 10.72 -17.80
N SER A 61 -13.84 11.50 -16.71
CA SER A 61 -13.64 11.05 -15.34
C SER A 61 -14.62 9.96 -14.95
N ALA A 62 -15.91 10.15 -15.20
CA ALA A 62 -16.93 9.14 -14.86
C ALA A 62 -16.66 7.78 -15.52
N LYS A 63 -16.33 7.79 -16.83
CA LYS A 63 -15.98 6.56 -17.57
C LYS A 63 -14.68 5.95 -17.10
N PHE A 64 -13.66 6.80 -16.87
CA PHE A 64 -12.37 6.37 -16.40
C PHE A 64 -12.45 5.70 -15.04
N ILE A 65 -13.18 6.29 -14.10
CA ILE A 65 -13.36 5.78 -12.74
C ILE A 65 -13.95 4.37 -12.79
N ASP A 66 -15.03 4.14 -13.53
CA ASP A 66 -15.65 2.80 -13.65
C ASP A 66 -14.65 1.75 -14.17
N ILE A 67 -14.00 2.02 -15.31
CA ILE A 67 -13.02 1.11 -15.91
C ILE A 67 -11.82 0.87 -14.96
N TYR A 68 -11.34 1.93 -14.29
CA TYR A 68 -10.19 1.85 -13.41
C TYR A 68 -10.50 1.08 -12.12
N GLN A 69 -11.72 1.14 -11.60
CA GLN A 69 -12.15 0.33 -10.45
C GLN A 69 -12.16 -1.16 -10.79
N GLN A 70 -12.68 -1.52 -11.97
CA GLN A 70 -12.68 -2.90 -12.45
C GLN A 70 -11.23 -3.41 -12.60
N TYR A 71 -10.35 -2.59 -13.19
CA TYR A 71 -8.91 -2.88 -13.26
C TYR A 71 -8.29 -3.13 -11.89
N LEU A 72 -8.48 -2.22 -10.93
CA LEU A 72 -7.93 -2.36 -9.57
C LEU A 72 -8.45 -3.60 -8.86
N THR A 73 -9.71 -3.95 -9.09
CA THR A 73 -10.35 -5.14 -8.51
C THR A 73 -9.74 -6.41 -9.08
N GLU A 74 -9.67 -6.56 -10.41
CA GLU A 74 -9.06 -7.72 -11.06
C GLU A 74 -7.57 -7.89 -10.71
N MET A 75 -6.80 -6.80 -10.70
CA MET A 75 -5.39 -6.80 -10.28
C MET A 75 -5.22 -7.35 -8.86
N LYS A 76 -6.08 -6.88 -7.95
CA LYS A 76 -6.04 -7.22 -6.53
C LYS A 76 -6.50 -8.66 -6.30
N ASP A 77 -7.54 -9.11 -6.99
CA ASP A 77 -8.02 -10.49 -6.88
C ASP A 77 -7.00 -11.46 -7.45
N CYS A 78 -6.36 -11.13 -8.58
CA CYS A 78 -5.22 -11.90 -9.09
C CYS A 78 -4.08 -12.01 -8.04
N CYS A 79 -3.77 -10.92 -7.34
CA CYS A 79 -2.80 -10.93 -6.24
C CYS A 79 -3.27 -11.77 -5.03
N LYS A 80 -4.56 -11.71 -4.67
CA LYS A 80 -5.14 -12.50 -3.58
C LYS A 80 -5.05 -13.99 -3.89
N GLU A 81 -5.43 -14.40 -5.09
CA GLU A 81 -5.39 -15.79 -5.52
C GLU A 81 -3.96 -16.33 -5.57
N HIS A 82 -3.01 -15.56 -6.12
CA HIS A 82 -1.60 -15.96 -6.06
C HIS A 82 -1.07 -16.05 -4.62
N ARG A 83 -1.44 -15.12 -3.73
CA ARG A 83 -1.06 -15.20 -2.30
C ARG A 83 -1.63 -16.46 -1.64
N LYS A 84 -2.89 -16.80 -1.91
CA LYS A 84 -3.52 -18.03 -1.40
C LYS A 84 -2.78 -19.27 -1.92
N ALA A 85 -2.53 -19.35 -3.22
CA ALA A 85 -1.81 -20.46 -3.84
C ALA A 85 -0.39 -20.63 -3.26
N MET A 86 0.32 -19.51 -3.04
CA MET A 86 1.66 -19.51 -2.44
C MET A 86 1.69 -19.83 -0.95
N ALA A 87 0.58 -19.61 -0.25
CA ALA A 87 0.40 -19.96 1.15
C ALA A 87 0.04 -21.44 1.31
N SER A 88 -0.81 -21.98 0.44
CA SER A 88 -1.14 -23.42 0.43
C SER A 88 0.04 -24.29 -0.01
N SER A 89 0.92 -23.78 -0.87
CA SER A 89 2.14 -24.48 -1.31
C SER A 89 3.30 -24.40 -0.29
N CYS A 90 3.08 -23.84 0.90
CA CYS A 90 4.11 -23.70 1.93
C CYS A 90 3.69 -24.55 3.14
N PRO A 91 4.21 -25.78 3.30
CA PRO A 91 3.77 -26.72 4.33
C PRO A 91 4.15 -26.32 5.78
N GLN A 92 4.86 -25.20 5.99
CA GLN A 92 5.29 -24.77 7.33
C GLN A 92 4.11 -24.47 8.27
N LYS A 93 4.16 -25.06 9.47
CA LYS A 93 3.35 -24.59 10.60
C LYS A 93 3.74 -23.14 10.92
N LYS A 94 2.75 -22.28 11.23
CA LYS A 94 2.97 -20.86 11.61
C LYS A 94 4.08 -20.66 12.66
N SER A 95 4.36 -21.66 13.49
CA SER A 95 5.39 -21.67 14.54
C SER A 95 6.84 -21.71 14.02
N GLU A 96 7.11 -22.31 12.86
CA GLU A 96 8.46 -22.45 12.30
C GLU A 96 8.86 -21.17 11.54
N CYS A 97 7.92 -20.56 10.81
CA CYS A 97 8.11 -19.23 10.22
C CYS A 97 8.42 -18.15 11.27
N ALA A 98 7.89 -18.29 12.49
CA ALA A 98 8.11 -17.34 13.59
C ALA A 98 9.54 -17.40 14.17
N LYS A 99 10.26 -18.51 13.98
CA LYS A 99 11.65 -18.69 14.41
C LYS A 99 12.69 -18.21 13.38
N GLY A 100 12.25 -17.73 12.22
CA GLY A 100 13.13 -17.23 11.16
C GLY A 100 13.84 -18.33 10.35
N GLU A 101 13.48 -19.60 10.57
CA GLU A 101 14.01 -20.73 9.81
C GLU A 101 13.38 -20.74 8.41
N LYS A 102 14.24 -20.75 7.37
CA LYS A 102 13.79 -20.83 5.98
C LYS A 102 13.11 -22.18 5.75
N PRO A 103 11.98 -22.23 5.02
CA PRO A 103 11.36 -23.51 4.69
C PRO A 103 12.34 -24.38 3.92
N ASN A 104 12.58 -25.60 4.40
CA ASN A 104 13.26 -26.65 3.66
C ASN A 104 12.24 -27.24 2.67
N LEU A 105 12.16 -26.64 1.47
CA LEU A 105 11.33 -27.13 0.37
C LEU A 105 12.09 -28.18 -0.43
N THR A 106 11.38 -29.18 -0.93
CA THR A 106 11.89 -30.13 -1.92
C THR A 106 12.06 -29.46 -3.28
N ASP A 107 12.90 -30.02 -4.15
CA ASP A 107 13.14 -29.48 -5.49
C ASP A 107 11.85 -29.37 -6.31
N ALA A 108 10.95 -30.35 -6.20
CA ALA A 108 9.65 -30.33 -6.88
C ALA A 108 8.74 -29.19 -6.36
N GLU A 109 8.73 -28.90 -5.06
CA GLU A 109 7.98 -27.77 -4.50
C GLU A 109 8.58 -26.43 -4.91
N ILE A 110 9.92 -26.36 -5.04
CA ILE A 110 10.61 -25.18 -5.56
C ILE A 110 10.21 -24.93 -7.02
N GLU A 111 10.24 -25.97 -7.85
CA GLU A 111 9.85 -25.90 -9.26
C GLU A 111 8.40 -25.44 -9.44
N ALA A 112 7.45 -26.09 -8.76
CA ALA A 112 6.03 -25.71 -8.79
C ALA A 112 5.82 -24.24 -8.36
N ARG A 113 6.61 -23.75 -7.40
CA ARG A 113 6.56 -22.36 -6.96
C ARG A 113 7.09 -21.38 -8.01
N ILE A 114 8.15 -21.76 -8.71
CA ILE A 114 8.71 -20.97 -9.82
C ILE A 114 7.68 -20.87 -10.95
N GLU A 115 7.09 -21.99 -11.35
CA GLU A 115 6.06 -22.02 -12.40
C GLU A 115 4.82 -21.19 -12.03
N SER A 116 4.36 -21.30 -10.78
CA SER A 116 3.22 -20.51 -10.27
C SER A 116 3.49 -19.00 -10.36
N ARG A 117 4.72 -18.55 -10.08
CA ARG A 117 5.11 -17.14 -10.23
C ARG A 117 5.09 -16.69 -11.69
N PHE A 118 5.51 -17.55 -12.62
CA PHE A 118 5.43 -17.23 -14.05
C PHE A 118 3.99 -17.14 -14.51
N ALA A 119 3.15 -18.11 -14.13
CA ALA A 119 1.73 -18.10 -14.44
C ALA A 119 1.02 -16.86 -13.89
N HIS A 120 1.30 -16.48 -12.63
CA HIS A 120 0.77 -15.24 -12.05
C HIS A 120 1.26 -14.01 -12.82
N SER A 121 2.55 -13.95 -13.15
CA SER A 121 3.11 -12.81 -13.90
C SER A 121 2.45 -12.65 -15.28
N ARG A 122 2.17 -13.75 -15.98
CA ARG A 122 1.41 -13.74 -17.25
C ARG A 122 0.00 -13.21 -17.04
N LYS A 123 -0.75 -13.73 -16.07
CA LYS A 123 -2.11 -13.23 -15.74
C LYS A 123 -2.12 -11.74 -15.41
N MET A 124 -1.11 -11.26 -14.69
CA MET A 124 -0.99 -9.84 -14.38
C MET A 124 -0.77 -8.99 -15.63
N LEU A 125 0.02 -9.48 -16.59
CA LEU A 125 0.21 -8.82 -17.88
C LEU A 125 -1.07 -8.85 -18.71
N ASP A 126 -1.77 -9.98 -18.78
CA ASP A 126 -3.04 -10.11 -19.51
C ASP A 126 -4.08 -9.08 -19.02
N ILE A 127 -4.21 -8.91 -17.69
CA ILE A 127 -5.09 -7.88 -17.09
C ILE A 127 -4.63 -6.48 -17.51
N ARG A 128 -3.33 -6.18 -17.43
CA ARG A 128 -2.81 -4.86 -17.83
C ARG A 128 -3.04 -4.56 -19.30
N GLU A 129 -2.85 -5.53 -20.18
CA GLU A 129 -3.07 -5.39 -21.61
C GLU A 129 -4.57 -5.24 -21.94
N LYS A 130 -5.43 -6.01 -21.28
CA LYS A 130 -6.89 -5.89 -21.37
C LYS A 130 -7.33 -4.46 -21.08
N TYR A 131 -6.92 -3.92 -19.93
CA TYR A 131 -7.34 -2.57 -19.51
C TYR A 131 -6.59 -1.45 -20.22
N TYR A 132 -5.36 -1.68 -20.71
CA TYR A 132 -4.68 -0.74 -21.61
C TYR A 132 -5.55 -0.42 -22.84
N LYS A 133 -6.14 -1.44 -23.46
CA LYS A 133 -6.99 -1.29 -24.64
C LYS A 133 -8.25 -0.47 -24.33
N GLU A 134 -8.82 -0.60 -23.13
CA GLU A 134 -9.96 0.20 -22.69
C GLU A 134 -9.56 1.64 -22.37
N PHE A 135 -8.48 1.84 -21.62
CA PHE A 135 -7.98 3.17 -21.28
C PHE A 135 -7.58 3.96 -22.53
N LYS A 136 -6.97 3.32 -23.53
CA LYS A 136 -6.56 3.99 -24.78
C LYS A 136 -7.74 4.57 -25.58
N LYS A 137 -8.98 4.11 -25.36
CA LYS A 137 -10.17 4.67 -26.00
C LYS A 137 -10.57 6.03 -25.42
N ILE A 138 -10.19 6.33 -24.18
CA ILE A 138 -10.64 7.52 -23.45
C ILE A 138 -9.49 8.42 -22.96
N LEU A 139 -8.25 7.94 -22.97
CA LEU A 139 -7.07 8.66 -22.49
C LEU A 139 -6.06 8.91 -23.61
N THR A 140 -5.33 10.03 -23.48
CA THR A 140 -4.18 10.32 -24.33
C THR A 140 -2.97 9.45 -23.95
N PRO A 141 -1.99 9.27 -24.86
CA PRO A 141 -0.74 8.56 -24.55
C PRO A 141 0.01 9.12 -23.33
N ARG A 142 -0.01 10.44 -23.12
CA ARG A 142 0.63 11.09 -21.96
C ARG A 142 -0.07 10.74 -20.63
N GLN A 143 -1.40 10.64 -20.65
CA GLN A 143 -2.18 10.21 -19.48
C GLN A 143 -1.99 8.72 -19.20
N LEU A 144 -2.00 7.88 -20.24
CA LEU A 144 -1.66 6.45 -20.11
C LEU A 144 -0.29 6.25 -19.49
N GLN A 145 0.72 7.00 -19.95
CA GLN A 145 2.06 6.94 -19.39
C GLN A 145 2.03 7.17 -17.86
N LYS A 146 1.28 8.15 -17.35
CA LYS A 146 1.16 8.38 -15.90
C LYS A 146 0.60 7.17 -15.14
N ILE A 147 -0.33 6.41 -15.73
CA ILE A 147 -0.89 5.19 -15.11
C ILE A 147 0.18 4.10 -14.96
N TYR A 148 1.05 3.94 -15.96
CA TYR A 148 2.05 2.85 -15.98
C TYR A 148 3.41 3.24 -15.39
N ASP A 149 3.77 4.53 -15.37
CA ASP A 149 4.98 5.06 -14.73
C ASP A 149 4.88 5.02 -13.21
N LYS A 150 3.66 5.12 -12.68
CA LYS A 150 3.38 4.75 -11.30
C LYS A 150 3.67 3.27 -11.17
N LYS A 151 4.84 2.98 -10.59
CA LYS A 151 5.26 1.62 -10.25
C LYS A 151 4.03 0.90 -9.69
N PRO A 152 3.57 -0.18 -10.35
CA PRO A 152 2.42 -0.93 -9.85
C PRO A 152 2.71 -1.23 -8.39
N MET A 153 1.72 -1.10 -7.52
CA MET A 153 1.77 -1.45 -6.10
C MET A 153 2.40 -2.84 -6.00
N ALA A 154 3.73 -2.88 -5.95
CA ALA A 154 4.49 -4.11 -5.98
C ALA A 154 4.26 -4.64 -4.59
N ALA A 155 3.32 -5.59 -4.51
CA ALA A 155 2.96 -6.28 -3.31
C ALA A 155 4.20 -7.03 -2.80
N GLY A 156 4.99 -6.30 -2.03
CA GLY A 156 6.19 -6.75 -1.35
C GLY A 156 6.52 -5.67 -0.34
N PRO A 157 6.93 -6.04 0.88
CA PRO A 157 7.55 -5.08 1.78
C PRO A 157 8.59 -4.29 1.00
N HIS A 158 8.80 -3.02 1.36
CA HIS A 158 10.07 -2.36 1.07
C HIS A 158 11.19 -3.15 1.77
N HIS A 159 11.55 -4.32 1.23
CA HIS A 159 12.88 -4.84 1.39
C HIS A 159 13.74 -3.80 0.71
N LYS A 160 14.28 -2.88 1.51
CA LYS A 160 15.63 -2.37 1.29
C LYS A 160 16.40 -3.59 0.83
N ASN A 161 16.73 -3.65 -0.46
CA ASN A 161 17.50 -4.74 -1.00
C ASN A 161 18.74 -4.83 -0.11
N ASN A 162 18.77 -5.82 0.79
CA ASN A 162 20.04 -6.35 1.24
C ASN A 162 20.56 -7.08 0.00
N ARG A 163 21.11 -6.29 -0.93
CA ARG A 163 21.92 -6.78 -2.03
C ARG A 163 23.05 -7.51 -1.33
N ILE A 164 22.90 -8.82 -1.20
CA ILE A 164 24.00 -9.72 -0.91
C ILE A 164 25.09 -9.33 -1.93
N GLY A 165 26.17 -8.71 -1.45
CA GLY A 165 27.31 -8.31 -2.29
C GLY A 165 27.58 -6.81 -2.52
N ARG A 166 26.91 -5.84 -1.89
CA ARG A 166 27.44 -4.45 -1.87
C ARG A 166 28.22 -4.19 -0.59
N LYS A 167 29.50 -4.58 -0.57
CA LYS A 167 30.48 -3.87 0.26
C LYS A 167 30.46 -2.41 -0.21
N HIS A 168 30.37 -1.47 0.73
CA HIS A 168 30.47 -0.04 0.42
C HIS A 168 31.79 0.21 -0.32
N ALA A 169 31.72 0.45 -1.63
CA ALA A 169 32.83 1.04 -2.36
C ALA A 169 32.84 2.54 -1.98
N PRO A 170 33.98 3.10 -1.54
CA PRO A 170 34.07 4.53 -1.26
C PRO A 170 33.77 5.32 -2.53
N ALA A 171 33.05 6.44 -2.34
CA ALA A 171 32.56 7.28 -3.42
C ALA A 171 33.72 7.76 -4.31
N SER A 172 33.74 7.30 -5.56
CA SER A 172 34.52 7.91 -6.63
C SER A 172 33.56 8.73 -7.48
N HIS A 173 33.76 10.05 -7.44
CA HIS A 173 33.04 11.01 -8.26
C HIS A 173 33.38 10.82 -9.75
N ASN A 174 32.38 11.10 -10.58
CA ASN A 174 32.44 11.22 -12.05
C ASN A 174 32.60 9.93 -12.86
N LYS A 175 31.46 9.27 -13.14
CA LYS A 175 31.20 8.71 -14.48
C LYS A 175 29.75 8.98 -14.88
N ALA A 176 29.58 9.72 -15.98
CA ALA A 176 28.30 9.95 -16.62
C ALA A 176 27.59 8.61 -16.88
N ALA A 177 26.28 8.59 -16.70
CA ALA A 177 25.45 7.43 -17.02
C ALA A 177 25.62 7.09 -18.51
N VAL A 178 26.11 5.89 -18.81
CA VAL A 178 26.21 5.40 -20.18
C VAL A 178 24.79 5.23 -20.74
N PRO A 179 24.43 5.88 -21.87
CA PRO A 179 23.13 5.69 -22.50
C PRO A 179 22.99 4.24 -22.97
N CYS A 180 21.80 3.66 -22.82
CA CYS A 180 21.48 2.33 -23.34
C CYS A 180 21.63 2.34 -24.88
N GLN A 181 22.71 1.74 -25.41
CA GLN A 181 23.07 1.89 -26.82
C GLN A 181 22.26 1.02 -27.79
N GLU A 182 21.46 0.05 -27.33
CA GLU A 182 20.72 -0.82 -28.25
C GLU A 182 19.31 -1.11 -27.73
N CYS A 183 18.40 -0.15 -27.96
CA CYS A 183 16.95 -0.39 -27.89
C CYS A 183 16.45 -0.65 -29.32
N PRO A 184 15.96 -1.87 -29.67
CA PRO A 184 15.63 -2.26 -31.05
C PRO A 184 14.42 -1.56 -31.70
N LEU A 185 13.84 -0.51 -31.08
CA LEU A 185 12.61 0.15 -31.55
C LEU A 185 12.83 1.57 -32.09
N GLN A 186 14.00 1.87 -32.63
CA GLN A 186 14.15 3.02 -33.52
C GLN A 186 14.38 2.54 -34.95
N LYS A 187 13.28 2.34 -35.68
CA LYS A 187 13.32 2.42 -37.14
C LYS A 187 12.80 3.81 -37.55
N LYS A 188 13.63 4.46 -38.37
CA LYS A 188 13.48 5.79 -38.96
C LYS A 188 12.20 5.93 -39.76
#